data_AF-A0A9E2M4F6-F1
#
_entry.id   AF-A0A9E2M4F6-F1
#
_cell.length_a   1.000
_cell.length_b   1.000
_cell.length_c   1.000
_cell.angle_alpha   90.00
_cell.angle_beta   90.00
_cell.angle_gamma   90.00
#
_symmetry.space_group_name_H-M   'P 1'
#
loop_
_entity.id
_entity.type
_entity.pdbx_description
1 polymer ?
#
loop_
_entity_poly.entity_id
_entity_poly.type
_entity_poly.pdbx_seq_one_letter_code
_entity_poly.pdbx_strand_id
1 'polypeptide(L)'
;MQRRWVGSPDYRAVIDVLRAARLAKNLSQREVARRLGKPVSFLNKIELIERRIDVLEFVVLCRALELDPHHMLDALIKVIPDPPDF
;
A
#
# COMPACT_ATOMS: atom_id res chain seq x y z
N MET A 1 -10.10 6.45 -18.53
CA MET A 1 -11.04 7.14 -17.62
C MET A 1 -10.73 6.70 -16.20
N GLN A 2 -9.92 7.46 -15.46
CA GLN A 2 -9.63 7.14 -14.05
C GLN A 2 -10.92 7.29 -13.24
N ARG A 3 -11.25 6.28 -12.43
CA ARG A 3 -12.43 6.34 -11.56
C ARG A 3 -12.18 7.41 -10.49
N ARG A 4 -13.15 8.33 -10.33
CA ARG A 4 -13.13 9.47 -9.38
C ARG A 4 -12.79 9.11 -7.92
N TRP A 5 -12.85 7.83 -7.55
CA TRP A 5 -12.70 7.31 -6.19
C TRP A 5 -11.28 6.85 -5.81
N VAL A 6 -10.30 7.24 -6.61
CA VAL A 6 -8.91 6.74 -6.51
C VAL A 6 -7.90 7.91 -6.36
N GLY A 7 -8.37 9.15 -6.36
CA GLY A 7 -7.53 10.36 -6.33
C GLY A 7 -7.40 11.05 -4.97
N SER A 8 -7.84 10.45 -3.86
CA SER A 8 -7.70 11.06 -2.52
C SER A 8 -6.21 11.31 -2.21
N PRO A 9 -5.82 12.56 -1.88
CA PRO A 9 -4.46 12.86 -1.42
C PRO A 9 -4.04 12.00 -0.22
N ASP A 10 -4.99 11.72 0.67
CA ASP A 10 -4.76 10.94 1.89
C ASP A 10 -4.53 9.47 1.57
N TYR A 11 -5.31 8.90 0.64
CA TYR A 11 -5.06 7.54 0.16
C TYR A 11 -3.72 7.42 -0.57
N ARG A 12 -3.30 8.48 -1.27
CA ARG A 12 -1.95 8.53 -1.86
C ARG A 12 -0.86 8.49 -0.80
N ALA A 13 -1.00 9.27 0.28
CA ALA A 13 -0.05 9.22 1.38
C ALA A 13 0.08 7.80 1.98
N VAL A 14 -1.04 7.08 2.12
CA VAL A 14 -1.04 5.68 2.58
C VAL A 14 -0.24 4.77 1.66
N ILE A 15 -0.48 4.84 0.34
CA ILE A 15 0.24 4.02 -0.64
C ILE A 15 1.72 4.39 -0.71
N ASP A 16 2.05 5.68 -0.59
CA ASP A 16 3.44 6.15 -0.62
C ASP A 16 4.23 5.63 0.59
N VAL A 17 3.62 5.54 1.78
CA VAL A 17 4.24 4.90 2.96
C VAL A 17 4.55 3.42 2.70
N LEU A 18 3.59 2.67 2.17
CA LEU A 18 3.79 1.24 1.86
C LEU A 18 4.86 1.02 0.79
N ARG A 19 4.86 1.87 -0.25
CA ARG A 19 5.87 1.85 -1.32
C ARG A 19 7.25 2.21 -0.79
N ALA A 20 7.36 3.23 0.07
CA ALA A 20 8.61 3.62 0.69
C ALA A 20 9.18 2.47 1.55
N ALA A 21 8.34 1.78 2.31
CA ALA A 21 8.75 0.63 3.10
C ALA A 21 9.28 -0.53 2.23
N ARG A 22 8.64 -0.79 1.08
CA ARG A 22 9.16 -1.76 0.09
C ARG A 22 10.54 -1.36 -0.43
N LEU A 23 10.70 -0.10 -0.82
CA LEU A 23 11.97 0.41 -1.35
C LEU A 23 13.08 0.36 -0.30
N ALA A 24 12.79 0.69 0.96
CA ALA A 24 13.74 0.61 2.07
C ALA A 24 14.24 -0.83 2.32
N LYS A 25 13.41 -1.83 2.02
CA LYS A 25 13.78 -3.26 2.07
C LYS A 25 14.48 -3.76 0.80
N ASN A 26 14.72 -2.90 -0.20
CA ASN A 26 15.27 -3.27 -1.51
C ASN A 26 14.47 -4.36 -2.24
N LEU A 27 13.16 -4.47 -1.97
CA LEU A 27 12.31 -5.48 -2.59
C LEU A 27 11.74 -4.97 -3.92
N SER A 28 11.84 -5.75 -4.99
CA SER A 28 11.20 -5.42 -6.27
C SER A 28 9.69 -5.70 -6.22
N GLN A 29 8.91 -5.08 -7.11
CA GLN A 29 7.49 -5.42 -7.23
C GLN A 29 7.26 -6.90 -7.56
N ARG A 30 8.16 -7.50 -8.38
CA ARG A 30 8.09 -8.93 -8.72
C ARG A 30 8.28 -9.82 -7.50
N GLU A 31 9.23 -9.45 -6.64
CA GLU A 31 9.54 -10.22 -5.43
C GLU A 31 8.36 -10.22 -4.45
N VAL A 32 7.78 -9.05 -4.20
CA VAL A 32 6.60 -8.94 -3.32
C VAL A 32 5.39 -9.64 -3.94
N ALA A 33 5.14 -9.47 -5.24
CA ALA A 33 4.04 -10.16 -5.93
C ALA A 33 4.18 -11.70 -5.85
N ARG A 34 5.42 -12.21 -5.98
CA ARG A 34 5.75 -13.64 -5.78
C ARG A 34 5.41 -14.10 -4.36
N ARG A 35 5.82 -13.35 -3.33
CA ARG A 35 5.51 -13.66 -1.92
C ARG A 35 4.00 -13.65 -1.64
N LEU A 36 3.24 -12.83 -2.37
CA LEU A 36 1.78 -12.75 -2.27
C LEU A 36 1.03 -13.82 -3.08
N GLY A 37 1.71 -14.57 -3.94
CA GLY A 37 1.05 -15.45 -4.91
C GLY A 37 0.16 -14.69 -5.90
N LYS A 38 0.55 -13.46 -6.26
CA LYS A 38 -0.22 -12.57 -7.15
C LYS A 38 0.60 -12.20 -8.40
N PRO A 39 -0.06 -11.82 -9.51
CA PRO A 39 0.62 -11.23 -10.66
C PRO A 39 1.33 -9.92 -10.28
N VAL A 40 2.43 -9.57 -10.95
CA VAL A 40 3.15 -8.30 -10.73
C VAL A 40 2.23 -7.09 -10.92
N SER A 41 1.25 -7.20 -11.83
CA SER A 41 0.24 -6.17 -12.09
C SER A 41 -0.66 -5.89 -10.88
N PHE A 42 -0.79 -6.82 -9.93
CA PHE A 42 -1.52 -6.60 -8.68
C PHE A 42 -0.86 -5.47 -7.87
N LEU A 43 0.44 -5.60 -7.59
CA LEU A 43 1.17 -4.60 -6.83
C LEU A 43 1.39 -3.31 -7.62
N ASN A 44 1.62 -3.42 -8.93
CA ASN A 44 1.73 -2.23 -9.79
C ASN A 44 0.46 -1.37 -9.74
N LYS A 45 -0.73 -1.99 -9.86
CA LYS A 45 -2.01 -1.28 -9.76
C LYS A 45 -2.26 -0.67 -8.39
N ILE A 46 -1.71 -1.24 -7.32
CA ILE A 46 -1.79 -0.66 -5.98
C ILE A 46 -0.89 0.58 -5.89
N GLU A 47 0.38 0.47 -6.30
CA GLU A 47 1.36 1.56 -6.24
C GLU A 47 1.06 2.72 -7.20
N LEU A 48 0.41 2.44 -8.34
CA LEU A 48 -0.09 3.46 -9.25
C LEU A 48 -1.42 4.06 -8.79
N ILE A 49 -2.00 3.53 -7.72
CA ILE A 49 -3.31 3.94 -7.22
C ILE A 49 -4.31 3.80 -8.37
N GLU A 50 -4.46 2.59 -8.89
CA GLU A 50 -5.51 2.17 -9.82
C GLU A 50 -6.48 1.18 -9.15
N ARG A 51 -6.08 0.68 -7.96
CA ARG A 51 -6.80 -0.30 -7.16
C ARG A 51 -6.63 0.02 -5.67
N ARG A 52 -7.74 0.14 -4.95
CA ARG A 52 -7.72 0.21 -3.48
C ARG A 52 -7.40 -1.17 -2.87
N ILE A 53 -6.74 -1.17 -1.72
CA ILE A 53 -6.55 -2.38 -0.90
C ILE A 53 -7.53 -2.37 0.27
N ASP A 54 -7.99 -3.56 0.68
CA ASP A 54 -8.72 -3.74 1.93
C ASP A 54 -7.76 -4.04 3.10
N VAL A 55 -8.31 -4.19 4.31
CA VAL A 55 -7.52 -4.46 5.52
C VAL A 55 -6.82 -5.82 5.51
N LEU A 56 -7.42 -6.84 4.88
CA LEU A 56 -6.79 -8.15 4.75
C LEU A 56 -5.57 -8.04 3.83
N GLU A 57 -5.73 -7.39 2.68
CA GLU A 57 -4.66 -7.16 1.73
C GLU A 57 -3.53 -6.30 2.32
N PHE A 58 -3.87 -5.29 3.12
CA PHE A 58 -2.88 -4.53 3.89
C PHE A 58 -2.05 -5.44 4.80
N VAL A 59 -2.69 -6.26 5.64
CA VAL A 59 -2.00 -7.17 6.57
C VAL A 59 -1.09 -8.15 5.81
N VAL A 60 -1.59 -8.74 4.73
CA VAL A 60 -0.82 -9.69 3.92
C VAL A 60 0.34 -8.99 3.21
N LEU A 61 0.16 -7.77 2.72
CA LEU A 61 1.23 -6.97 2.11
C LEU A 61 2.31 -6.60 3.12
N CYS A 62 1.96 -6.14 4.32
CA CYS A 62 2.93 -5.88 5.39
C CYS A 62 3.78 -7.11 5.70
N ARG A 63 3.16 -8.29 5.83
CA ARG A 63 3.88 -9.56 6.04
C ARG A 63 4.80 -9.90 4.87
N ALA A 64 4.35 -9.72 3.63
CA ALA A 64 5.18 -9.95 2.44
C ALA A 64 6.39 -9.00 2.36
N LEU A 65 6.28 -7.81 2.97
CA LEU A 65 7.35 -6.83 3.12
C LEU A 65 8.22 -7.04 4.36
N GLU A 66 7.97 -8.09 5.15
CA GLU A 66 8.65 -8.35 6.44
C GLU A 66 8.49 -7.16 7.42
N LEU A 67 7.25 -6.66 7.52
CA LEU A 67 6.83 -5.59 8.42
C LEU A 67 5.72 -6.08 9.35
N ASP A 68 5.68 -5.51 10.56
CA ASP A 68 4.54 -5.67 11.46
C ASP A 68 3.38 -4.78 11.00
N PRO A 69 2.19 -5.33 10.70
CA PRO A 69 1.02 -4.55 10.34
C PRO A 69 0.61 -3.52 11.40
N HIS A 70 0.87 -3.76 12.69
CA HIS A 70 0.50 -2.83 13.77
C HIS A 70 1.37 -1.57 13.71
N HIS A 71 2.70 -1.73 13.66
CA HIS A 71 3.61 -0.60 13.48
C HIS A 71 3.32 0.19 12.20
N MET A 72 2.86 -0.51 11.16
CA MET A 72 2.51 0.14 9.91
C MET A 72 1.18 0.88 9.97
N LEU A 73 0.19 0.34 10.67
CA LEU A 73 -1.04 1.06 10.96
C LEU A 73 -0.75 2.33 11.79
N ASP A 74 0.11 2.24 12.80
CA ASP A 74 0.52 3.41 13.61
C ASP A 74 1.22 4.47 12.77
N ALA A 75 2.05 4.06 11.80
CA ALA A 75 2.69 4.99 10.87
C ALA A 75 1.66 5.66 9.95
N LEU A 76 0.65 4.91 9.49
CA LEU A 76 -0.43 5.44 8.66
C LEU A 76 -1.30 6.44 9.43
N ILE A 77 -1.68 6.14 10.66
CA ILE A 77 -2.47 7.04 11.51
C ILE A 77 -1.78 8.40 11.71
N LYS A 78 -0.44 8.43 11.77
CA LYS A 78 0.33 9.66 11.91
C LYS A 78 0.38 10.53 10.65
N VAL A 79 0.16 9.97 9.46
CA VAL A 79 0.23 10.70 8.19
C VAL A 79 -1.16 11.07 7.64
N ILE A 80 -2.20 10.36 8.06
CA ILE A 80 -3.58 10.64 7.67
C ILE A 80 -4.09 11.84 8.49
N PRO A 81 -4.59 12.92 7.85
CA PRO A 81 -5.16 14.06 8.57
C PRO A 81 -6.48 13.70 9.25
N ASP A 82 -6.84 14.46 10.28
CA ASP A 82 -8.12 14.36 10.99
C ASP A 82 -8.91 15.69 10.81
N PRO A 83 -10.04 15.70 10.05
CA PRO A 83 -10.66 14.57 9.37
C PRO A 83 -9.98 14.23 8.02
N PRO A 84 -10.03 12.97 7.58
CA PRO A 84 -9.50 12.58 6.27
C PRO A 84 -10.47 12.83 5.11
N ASP A 85 -9.92 12.99 3.90
CA ASP A 85 -10.59 13.11 2.60
C ASP A 85 -10.59 11.72 1.91
N PHE A 86 -11.64 10.90 2.09
CA PHE A 86 -11.66 9.47 1.69
C PHE A 86 -12.76 9.04 0.71
#